data_AF-A0A7S7ESD9-F1
#
_entry.id   AF-A0A7S7ESD9-F1
#
_cell.length_a   1.000
_cell.length_b   1.000
_cell.length_c   1.000
_cell.angle_alpha   90.00
_cell.angle_beta   90.00
_cell.angle_gamma   90.00
#
_symmetry.space_group_name_H-M   'P 1'
#
loop_
_entity.id
_entity.type
_entity.pdbx_description
1 polymer ?
#
loop_
_entity_poly.entity_id
_entity_poly.type
_entity_poly.pdbx_seq_one_letter_code
_entity_poly.pdbx_strand_id
1 'polypeptide(L)'
;MNQINGITLLGNQKVDYQFSYTPEILETFENKHQDNNYFVKFNCPEFTSLCPITGQPDFAVIYISYIPDVLMVESKSLKLYLFSFRNHGDFHEDCMNIIMKDLIKLMDPKYIEVWGKFTPRGGISIDPYCNYGRKGTEWETLAKNRLYQHDMYPEKVDNR
;
A
#
# COMPACT_ATOMS: atom_id res chain seq x y z
N MET A 1 29.23 6.52 -5.24
CA MET A 1 29.21 5.20 -4.58
C MET A 1 27.83 4.60 -4.79
N ASN A 2 27.77 3.39 -5.34
CA ASN A 2 26.59 2.83 -6.01
C ASN A 2 25.36 2.70 -5.09
N GLN A 3 24.28 3.36 -5.48
CA GLN A 3 23.01 3.52 -4.76
C GLN A 3 22.11 2.26 -4.78
N ILE A 4 22.66 1.10 -5.14
CA ILE A 4 21.90 -0.10 -5.54
C ILE A 4 22.31 -1.33 -4.71
N ASN A 5 22.94 -1.13 -3.54
CA ASN A 5 23.25 -2.27 -2.67
C ASN A 5 21.95 -2.82 -2.08
N GLY A 6 21.44 -3.91 -2.66
CA GLY A 6 20.25 -4.64 -2.17
C GLY A 6 19.01 -4.54 -3.06
N ILE A 7 18.97 -3.62 -4.03
CA ILE A 7 17.88 -3.55 -5.03
C ILE A 7 18.26 -4.45 -6.20
N THR A 8 17.50 -5.53 -6.44
CA THR A 8 17.77 -6.46 -7.53
C THR A 8 16.76 -6.33 -8.67
N LEU A 9 15.58 -5.79 -8.37
CA LEU A 9 14.48 -5.75 -9.35
C LEU A 9 14.57 -4.52 -10.24
N LEU A 10 14.90 -3.35 -9.72
CA LEU A 10 14.92 -2.10 -10.49
C LEU A 10 15.91 -2.18 -11.68
N GLY A 11 15.44 -1.82 -12.88
CA GLY A 11 16.23 -1.90 -14.12
C GLY A 11 16.32 -3.30 -14.78
N ASN A 12 15.91 -4.37 -14.09
CA ASN A 12 15.91 -5.72 -14.67
C ASN A 12 14.79 -5.90 -15.73
N GLN A 13 15.13 -6.37 -16.93
CA GLN A 13 14.16 -6.61 -18.01
C GLN A 13 13.56 -8.01 -18.01
N LYS A 14 14.13 -8.96 -17.27
CA LYS A 14 13.65 -10.34 -17.13
C LYS A 14 13.09 -10.55 -15.72
N VAL A 15 11.90 -10.02 -15.49
CA VAL A 15 11.20 -10.22 -14.21
C VAL A 15 10.06 -11.22 -14.44
N ASP A 16 10.07 -12.28 -13.65
CA ASP A 16 8.96 -13.23 -13.61
C ASP A 16 7.83 -12.67 -12.74
N TYR A 17 6.60 -12.73 -13.25
CA TYR A 17 5.44 -12.18 -12.57
C TYR A 17 4.75 -13.28 -11.79
N GLN A 18 4.90 -13.23 -10.46
CA GLN A 18 4.14 -14.09 -9.57
C GLN A 18 2.75 -13.47 -9.32
N PHE A 19 1.70 -14.28 -9.48
CA PHE A 19 0.30 -13.86 -9.30
C PHE A 19 -0.35 -14.46 -8.06
N SER A 20 0.41 -15.22 -7.27
CA SER A 20 0.07 -15.61 -5.90
C SER A 20 0.70 -14.60 -4.94
N TYR A 21 0.12 -14.41 -3.77
CA TYR A 21 0.62 -13.50 -2.74
C TYR A 21 2.10 -13.79 -2.38
N THR A 22 2.97 -12.80 -2.60
CA THR A 22 4.44 -12.90 -2.50
C THR A 22 5.01 -11.65 -1.81
N PRO A 23 4.89 -11.50 -0.48
CA PRO A 23 5.41 -10.34 0.25
C PRO A 23 6.95 -10.23 0.21
N GLU A 24 7.66 -11.34 0.03
CA GLU A 24 9.13 -11.41 -0.02
C GLU A 24 9.75 -10.71 -1.24
N ILE A 25 8.96 -10.35 -2.24
CA ILE A 25 9.45 -9.62 -3.41
C ILE A 25 9.71 -8.14 -3.12
N LEU A 26 9.23 -7.65 -1.97
CA LEU A 26 9.42 -6.27 -1.54
C LEU A 26 10.89 -5.99 -1.21
N GLU A 27 11.43 -4.92 -1.78
CA GLU A 27 12.79 -4.44 -1.57
C GLU A 27 12.75 -3.03 -0.95
N THR A 28 13.81 -2.69 -0.21
CA THR A 28 13.99 -1.34 0.34
C THR A 28 15.32 -0.74 -0.05
N PHE A 29 15.42 0.57 0.13
CA PHE A 29 16.67 1.30 0.12
C PHE A 29 16.70 2.33 1.25
N GLU A 30 17.90 2.82 1.54
CA GLU A 30 18.11 3.79 2.62
C GLU A 30 17.57 5.18 2.25
N ASN A 31 16.78 5.74 3.16
CA ASN A 31 16.38 7.14 3.14
C ASN A 31 17.64 8.03 3.36
N LYS A 32 17.90 8.95 2.44
CA LYS A 32 19.05 9.88 2.53
C LYS A 32 18.76 11.18 3.28
N HIS A 33 17.49 11.43 3.60
CA HIS A 33 17.00 12.67 4.20
C HIS A 33 16.31 12.36 5.53
N GLN A 34 16.97 11.57 6.38
CA GLN A 34 16.45 11.12 7.68
C GLN A 34 16.27 12.28 8.68
N ASP A 35 16.95 13.40 8.43
CA ASP A 35 16.84 14.66 9.14
C ASP A 35 15.49 15.37 8.94
N ASN A 36 14.73 14.98 7.91
CA ASN A 36 13.45 15.60 7.57
C ASN A 36 12.29 14.62 7.64
N ASN A 37 11.12 15.12 8.06
CA ASN A 37 9.86 14.41 7.91
C ASN A 37 9.20 14.85 6.61
N TYR A 38 8.95 13.91 5.70
CA TYR A 38 8.30 14.18 4.42
C TYR A 38 7.38 13.03 4.03
N PHE A 39 6.31 13.35 3.30
CA PHE A 39 5.42 12.35 2.74
C PHE A 39 5.94 11.83 1.40
N VAL A 40 5.82 10.52 1.21
CA VAL A 40 5.86 9.89 -0.10
C VAL A 40 4.49 9.25 -0.34
N LYS A 41 3.94 9.46 -1.54
CA LYS A 41 2.65 8.91 -1.94
C LYS A 41 2.78 8.09 -3.22
N PHE A 42 2.30 6.86 -3.18
CA PHE A 42 2.06 6.03 -4.36
C PHE A 42 0.57 6.08 -4.73
N ASN A 43 0.30 6.37 -5.99
CA ASN A 43 -1.02 6.20 -6.59
C ASN A 43 -0.98 4.90 -7.38
N CYS A 44 -1.79 3.92 -7.00
CA CYS A 44 -1.78 2.58 -7.55
C CYS A 44 -3.15 2.29 -8.20
N PRO A 45 -3.43 2.85 -9.40
CA PRO A 45 -4.74 2.71 -10.05
C PRO A 45 -4.98 1.35 -10.70
N GLU A 46 -3.99 0.47 -10.71
CA GLU A 46 -4.01 -0.83 -11.41
C GLU A 46 -4.13 -2.03 -10.45
N PHE A 47 -4.60 -1.81 -9.21
CA PHE A 47 -4.74 -2.91 -8.26
C PHE A 47 -5.92 -3.81 -8.61
N THR A 48 -5.71 -5.12 -8.49
CA THR A 48 -6.77 -6.11 -8.63
C THR A 48 -6.50 -7.35 -7.77
N SER A 49 -7.57 -7.96 -7.27
CA SER A 49 -7.56 -9.21 -6.48
C SER A 49 -8.80 -10.04 -6.78
N LEU A 50 -8.98 -11.20 -6.15
CA LEU A 50 -10.18 -12.02 -6.29
C LEU A 50 -11.09 -11.91 -5.07
N CYS A 51 -12.40 -11.91 -5.30
CA CYS A 51 -13.37 -12.11 -4.23
C CYS A 51 -13.25 -13.56 -3.72
N PRO A 52 -13.04 -13.81 -2.41
CA PRO A 52 -12.78 -15.14 -1.86
C PRO A 52 -13.98 -16.09 -1.99
N ILE A 53 -15.21 -15.55 -2.10
CA ILE A 53 -16.44 -16.35 -2.21
C ILE A 53 -16.78 -16.67 -3.67
N THR A 54 -16.69 -15.68 -4.55
CA THR A 54 -17.19 -15.80 -5.94
C THR A 54 -16.10 -16.07 -6.97
N GLY A 55 -14.83 -15.82 -6.63
CA GLY A 55 -13.70 -15.91 -7.56
C GLY A 55 -13.68 -14.83 -8.65
N GLN A 56 -14.63 -13.89 -8.64
CA GLN A 56 -14.65 -12.78 -9.59
C GLN A 56 -13.59 -11.74 -9.22
N PRO A 57 -12.98 -11.05 -10.20
CA PRO A 57 -11.95 -10.05 -9.97
C PRO A 57 -12.51 -8.73 -9.45
N ASP A 58 -11.84 -8.17 -8.44
CA ASP A 58 -12.06 -6.85 -7.89
C ASP A 58 -11.00 -5.88 -8.37
N PHE A 59 -11.38 -4.62 -8.57
CA PHE A 59 -10.49 -3.55 -9.04
C PHE A 59 -10.55 -2.38 -8.07
N ALA A 60 -9.40 -1.77 -7.82
CA ALA A 60 -9.31 -0.59 -6.97
C ALA A 60 -8.21 0.37 -7.41
N VAL A 61 -8.40 1.63 -7.02
CA VAL A 61 -7.29 2.57 -6.90
C VAL A 61 -6.84 2.54 -5.45
N ILE A 62 -5.58 2.17 -5.20
CA ILE A 62 -4.99 2.22 -3.86
C ILE A 62 -4.11 3.47 -3.76
N TYR A 63 -4.27 4.22 -2.68
CA TYR A 63 -3.38 5.28 -2.27
C TYR A 63 -2.57 4.83 -1.06
N ILE A 64 -1.25 4.85 -1.18
CA ILE A 64 -0.34 4.53 -0.09
C ILE A 64 0.46 5.80 0.21
N SER A 65 0.25 6.40 1.38
CA SER A 65 1.03 7.55 1.83
C SER A 65 1.82 7.16 3.07
N TYR A 66 3.10 7.49 3.13
CA TYR A 66 3.93 7.18 4.30
C TYR A 66 4.98 8.27 4.56
N ILE A 67 5.43 8.33 5.81
CA ILE A 67 6.58 9.10 6.25
C ILE A 67 7.67 8.08 6.61
N PRO A 68 8.78 8.02 5.84
CA PRO A 68 9.85 7.06 6.09
C PRO A 68 10.60 7.35 7.38
N ASP A 69 11.23 6.32 7.92
CA ASP A 69 12.34 6.48 8.86
C ASP A 69 13.66 6.24 8.12
N VAL A 70 14.34 5.13 8.39
CA VAL A 70 15.61 4.75 7.74
C VAL A 70 15.39 4.09 6.37
N LEU A 71 14.30 3.34 6.20
CA LEU A 71 14.05 2.54 4.99
C LEU A 71 12.88 3.10 4.17
N MET A 72 13.01 2.98 2.85
CA MET A 72 11.99 3.31 1.87
C MET A 72 11.75 2.11 0.96
N VAL A 73 10.48 1.81 0.65
CA VAL A 73 10.13 0.76 -0.31
C VAL A 73 10.52 1.16 -1.73
N GLU A 74 11.11 0.22 -2.46
CA GLU A 74 11.47 0.38 -3.87
C GLU A 74 10.22 0.21 -4.76
N SER A 75 9.98 1.13 -5.68
CA SER A 75 8.70 1.24 -6.40
C SER A 75 8.40 0.07 -7.33
N LYS A 76 9.42 -0.55 -7.94
CA LYS A 76 9.22 -1.73 -8.80
C LYS A 76 8.88 -2.96 -7.97
N SER A 77 9.52 -3.17 -6.84
CA SER A 77 9.22 -4.23 -5.88
C SER A 77 7.78 -4.10 -5.38
N LEU A 78 7.33 -2.88 -5.05
CA LEU A 78 5.95 -2.58 -4.67
C LEU A 78 4.96 -2.93 -5.78
N LYS A 79 5.28 -2.58 -7.04
CA LYS A 79 4.43 -2.94 -8.19
C LYS A 79 4.26 -4.46 -8.30
N LEU A 80 5.36 -5.21 -8.19
CA LEU A 80 5.33 -6.67 -8.29
C LEU A 80 4.57 -7.31 -7.12
N TYR A 81 4.76 -6.76 -5.92
CA TYR A 81 4.00 -7.13 -4.74
C TYR A 81 2.50 -6.91 -4.94
N LEU A 82 2.06 -5.76 -5.45
CA LEU A 82 0.63 -5.51 -5.72
C LEU A 82 0.07 -6.45 -6.81
N PHE A 83 0.87 -6.81 -7.82
CA PHE A 83 0.45 -7.81 -8.82
C PHE A 83 0.34 -9.22 -8.26
N SER A 84 1.04 -9.53 -7.17
CA SER A 84 0.94 -10.80 -6.46
C SER A 84 -0.46 -11.06 -5.88
N PHE A 85 -1.27 -10.00 -5.70
CA PHE A 85 -2.67 -10.12 -5.26
C PHE A 85 -3.62 -10.56 -6.38
N ARG A 86 -3.20 -10.55 -7.65
CA ARG A 86 -4.09 -10.75 -8.81
C ARG A 86 -4.93 -12.02 -8.74
N ASN A 87 -4.34 -13.13 -8.30
CA ASN A 87 -5.06 -14.40 -8.10
C ASN A 87 -5.22 -14.75 -6.62
N HIS A 88 -5.01 -13.79 -5.72
CA HIS A 88 -5.23 -13.97 -4.29
C HIS A 88 -6.67 -13.61 -3.93
N GLY A 89 -7.33 -14.51 -3.22
CA GLY A 89 -8.72 -14.34 -2.79
C GLY A 89 -8.79 -13.79 -1.38
N ASP A 90 -9.20 -12.53 -1.21
CA ASP A 90 -9.37 -11.92 0.11
C ASP A 90 -10.40 -10.78 0.10
N PHE A 91 -10.92 -10.40 1.27
CA PHE A 91 -11.81 -9.24 1.39
C PHE A 91 -11.04 -7.93 1.16
N HIS A 92 -11.76 -6.87 0.79
CA HIS A 92 -11.14 -5.59 0.44
C HIS A 92 -10.44 -4.97 1.66
N GLU A 93 -11.08 -5.08 2.82
CA GLU A 93 -10.59 -4.62 4.11
C GLU A 93 -9.32 -5.36 4.54
N ASP A 94 -9.29 -6.67 4.34
CA ASP A 94 -8.15 -7.52 4.67
C ASP A 94 -6.98 -7.23 3.73
N CYS A 95 -7.23 -7.07 2.42
CA CYS A 95 -6.22 -6.64 1.45
C CYS A 95 -5.51 -5.35 1.89
N MET A 96 -6.26 -4.30 2.29
CA MET A 96 -5.65 -3.03 2.70
C MET A 96 -4.80 -3.20 3.97
N ASN A 97 -5.29 -3.99 4.94
CA ASN A 97 -4.56 -4.26 6.17
C ASN A 97 -3.31 -5.11 5.95
N ILE A 98 -3.33 -6.10 5.06
CA ILE A 98 -2.18 -6.92 4.69
C ILE A 98 -1.11 -6.03 4.05
N ILE A 99 -1.49 -5.25 3.04
CA ILE A 99 -0.60 -4.27 2.38
C ILE A 99 0.07 -3.36 3.40
N MET A 100 -0.71 -2.79 4.32
CA MET A 100 -0.16 -1.93 5.37
C MET A 100 0.81 -2.70 6.29
N LYS A 101 0.43 -3.89 6.78
CA LYS A 101 1.25 -4.68 7.71
C LYS A 101 2.58 -5.12 7.12
N ASP A 102 2.59 -5.55 5.86
CA ASP A 102 3.81 -5.94 5.17
C ASP A 102 4.73 -4.75 4.96
N LEU A 103 4.19 -3.60 4.57
CA LEU A 103 4.96 -2.37 4.42
C LEU A 103 5.49 -1.85 5.76
N ILE A 104 4.75 -2.00 6.86
CA ILE A 104 5.25 -1.71 8.21
C ILE A 104 6.41 -2.63 8.56
N LYS A 105 6.25 -3.94 8.36
CA LYS A 105 7.31 -4.93 8.64
C LYS A 105 8.56 -4.68 7.81
N LEU A 106 8.38 -4.25 6.56
CA LEU A 106 9.46 -3.98 5.61
C LEU A 106 10.25 -2.70 5.96
N MET A 107 9.55 -1.61 6.30
CA MET A 107 10.16 -0.28 6.39
C MET A 107 10.31 0.27 7.81
N ASP A 108 9.56 -0.26 8.78
CA ASP A 108 9.33 0.36 10.10
C ASP A 108 9.10 1.89 10.00
N PRO A 109 8.08 2.34 9.25
CA PRO A 109 7.90 3.76 8.97
C PRO A 109 7.50 4.53 10.22
N LYS A 110 7.77 5.85 10.22
CA LYS A 110 7.24 6.77 11.22
C LYS A 110 5.70 6.76 11.19
N TYR A 111 5.14 6.87 9.98
CA TYR A 111 3.70 6.87 9.71
C TYR A 111 3.41 6.20 8.36
N ILE A 112 2.28 5.52 8.23
CA ILE A 112 1.77 4.99 6.96
C ILE A 112 0.23 4.96 6.96
N GLU A 113 -0.37 5.16 5.80
CA GLU A 113 -1.79 4.95 5.54
C GLU A 113 -1.98 4.26 4.18
N VAL A 114 -2.99 3.40 4.13
CA VAL A 114 -3.44 2.71 2.91
C VAL A 114 -4.93 2.97 2.76
N TRP A 115 -5.31 3.54 1.62
CA TRP A 115 -6.69 3.84 1.27
C TRP A 115 -7.03 3.18 -0.06
N GLY A 116 -7.88 2.16 -0.02
CA GLY A 116 -8.43 1.53 -1.20
C GLY A 116 -9.74 2.18 -1.60
N LYS A 117 -9.93 2.44 -2.88
CA LYS A 117 -11.22 2.82 -3.47
C LYS A 117 -11.62 1.80 -4.53
N PHE A 118 -12.58 0.94 -4.21
CA PHE A 118 -12.93 -0.21 -5.05
C PHE A 118 -14.08 0.12 -6.01
N THR A 119 -14.05 -0.50 -7.19
CA THR A 119 -15.18 -0.44 -8.12
C THR A 119 -16.41 -1.15 -7.53
N PRO A 120 -17.63 -0.67 -7.79
CA PRO A 120 -18.84 -1.18 -7.16
C PRO A 120 -19.19 -2.62 -7.57
N ARG A 121 -19.73 -3.38 -6.62
CA ARG A 121 -20.40 -4.66 -6.84
C ARG A 121 -21.81 -4.64 -6.28
N GLY A 122 -22.77 -5.14 -7.06
CA GLY A 122 -24.19 -5.04 -6.67
C GLY A 122 -24.66 -3.59 -6.45
N GLY A 123 -24.00 -2.62 -7.08
CA GLY A 123 -24.28 -1.19 -6.94
C GLY A 123 -23.60 -0.50 -5.75
N ILE A 124 -22.79 -1.21 -4.96
CA ILE A 124 -22.11 -0.69 -3.76
C ILE A 124 -20.60 -0.79 -3.93
N SER A 125 -19.87 0.32 -3.76
CA SER A 125 -18.42 0.34 -3.59
C SER A 125 -18.03 0.28 -2.12
N ILE A 126 -16.82 -0.18 -1.84
CA ILE A 126 -16.27 -0.25 -0.49
C ILE A 126 -14.90 0.43 -0.55
N ASP A 127 -14.68 1.40 0.33
CA ASP A 127 -13.45 2.19 0.35
C ASP A 127 -12.73 2.04 1.70
N PRO A 128 -12.00 0.94 1.95
CA PRO A 128 -11.35 0.74 3.23
C PRO A 128 -10.16 1.68 3.42
N TYR A 129 -10.07 2.30 4.60
CA TYR A 129 -8.93 3.09 5.04
C TYR A 129 -8.34 2.49 6.32
N CYS A 130 -7.03 2.29 6.33
CA CYS A 130 -6.28 1.95 7.53
C CYS A 130 -5.00 2.78 7.61
N ASN A 131 -4.56 3.07 8.84
CA ASN A 131 -3.32 3.78 9.07
C ASN A 131 -2.58 3.25 10.30
N TYR A 132 -1.32 3.66 10.41
CA TYR A 132 -0.43 3.34 11.50
C TYR A 132 0.51 4.51 11.76
N GLY A 133 0.76 4.78 13.03
CA GLY A 133 1.84 5.64 13.49
C GLY A 133 2.65 4.92 14.56
N ARG A 134 3.97 5.13 14.55
CA ARG A 134 4.88 4.48 15.50
C ARG A 134 4.45 4.74 16.94
N LYS A 135 4.23 3.66 17.69
CA LYS A 135 3.70 3.72 19.07
C LYS A 135 4.59 4.53 20.00
N GLY A 136 3.98 5.32 20.89
CA GLY A 136 4.69 6.16 21.86
C GLY A 136 5.38 7.38 21.25
N THR A 137 5.10 7.71 19.99
CA THR A 137 5.64 8.89 19.31
C THR A 137 4.51 9.83 18.87
N GLU A 138 4.87 11.02 18.37
CA GLU A 138 3.89 11.96 17.80
C GLU A 138 3.12 11.37 16.60
N TRP A 139 3.70 10.38 15.91
CA TRP A 139 3.07 9.73 14.76
C TRP A 139 1.84 8.90 15.15
N GLU A 140 1.82 8.35 16.37
CA GLU A 140 0.62 7.68 16.89
C GLU A 140 -0.54 8.67 17.05
N THR A 141 -0.26 9.88 17.53
CA THR A 141 -1.25 10.96 17.61
C THR A 141 -1.69 11.41 16.22
N LEU A 142 -0.76 11.54 15.27
CA LEU A 142 -1.09 11.83 13.88
C LEU A 142 -2.03 10.78 13.29
N ALA A 143 -1.76 9.49 13.49
CA ALA A 143 -2.60 8.40 13.02
C ALA A 143 -4.03 8.48 13.59
N LYS A 144 -4.17 8.71 14.90
CA LYS A 144 -5.49 8.92 15.55
C LYS A 144 -6.23 10.12 14.97
N ASN A 145 -5.54 11.25 14.82
CA ASN A 145 -6.15 12.47 14.29
C ASN A 145 -6.61 12.29 12.84
N ARG A 146 -5.77 11.70 11.98
CA ARG A 146 -6.12 11.42 10.58
C ARG A 146 -7.25 10.42 10.46
N LEU A 147 -7.32 9.44 11.35
CA LEU A 147 -8.43 8.48 11.40
C LEU A 147 -9.75 9.16 11.81
N TYR A 148 -9.74 10.00 12.85
CA TYR A 148 -10.96 10.69 13.32
C TYR A 148 -11.47 11.76 12.35
N GLN A 149 -10.59 12.31 11.52
CA GLN A 149 -10.93 13.30 10.50
C GLN A 149 -11.04 12.67 9.11
N HIS A 150 -10.92 11.35 9.00
CA HIS A 150 -10.96 10.67 7.72
C HIS A 150 -12.32 10.87 7.07
N ASP A 151 -12.31 11.25 5.79
CA ASP A 151 -13.48 11.33 4.93
C ASP A 151 -14.66 12.15 5.49
N MET A 152 -14.37 13.20 6.26
CA MET A 152 -15.39 14.14 6.75
C MET A 152 -16.17 14.84 5.63
N TYR A 153 -15.60 14.86 4.42
CA TYR A 153 -16.19 15.43 3.22
C TYR A 153 -16.10 14.38 2.10
N PRO A 154 -17.00 13.38 2.12
CA PRO A 154 -16.95 12.29 1.16
C PRO A 154 -17.13 12.81 -0.26
N GLU A 155 -16.44 12.18 -1.21
CA GLU A 155 -16.59 12.50 -2.62
C GLU A 155 -17.96 12.03 -3.15
N LYS A 156 -18.40 12.64 -4.25
CA LYS A 156 -19.60 12.16 -4.93
C LYS A 156 -19.31 10.83 -5.62
N VAL A 157 -20.08 9.80 -5.31
CA VAL A 157 -20.06 8.49 -5.99
C VAL A 157 -21.39 8.29 -6.71
N ASP A 158 -21.38 8.28 -8.04
CA ASP A 158 -22.57 8.02 -8.89
C ASP A 158 -22.42 6.78 -9.79
N ASN A 159 -21.35 6.00 -9.59
CA ASN A 159 -21.01 4.79 -10.33
C ASN A 159 -20.88 5.02 -11.86
N ARG A 160 -20.46 6.22 -12.28
CA ARG A 160 -20.28 6.60 -13.69
C ARG A 160 -19.03 7.43 -13.93
#